data_AF-A0A5J6YXK2-F1
#
_entry.id   AF-A0A5J6YXK2-F1
#
_cell.length_a   1.000
_cell.length_b   1.000
_cell.length_c   1.000
_cell.angle_alpha   90.00
_cell.angle_beta   90.00
_cell.angle_gamma   90.00
#
_symmetry.space_group_name_H-M   'P 1'
#
loop_
_entity.id
_entity.type
_entity.pdbx_description
1 polymer ?
#
loop_
_entity_poly.entity_id
_entity_poly.type
_entity_poly.pdbx_seq_one_letter_code
_entity_poly.pdbx_strand_id
1 'polypeptide(L)'
;MTQPPPSFPELPITAAELAAARAGVTVRGGRIMGTLGILAALSALGGLLGVWALWWSFGELPRWLASLNELSDGDLPQLNAADLVPSWALPSLLGLGLLATALYVWAILVARQTVGAVRNQTLHPGPDHTGALERSVRTVRPWILLGQIAPILQLLIPLLAVLMSLGLIRQIDPQTFQGIGFGPAEIGAIVLGVVVQSLPTIIITWLILAAIRRWLDAVVARAHAPVPVRPAARGVDAWLLFTLALLILGLAALLLGGLPLLAISAFVGGTPLNDPDLAALGITPAALRGVLLLSATAMLLSAFIYLVLALLMGWSRGFAASVATVLDAGLPGRPATPLADPWSGPVQTAQGREPY
;
A
#
# COMPACT_ATOMS: atom_id res chain seq x y z
N MET A 1 -32.34 -13.63 -28.88
CA MET A 1 -32.46 -12.17 -28.73
C MET A 1 -32.40 -11.85 -27.25
N THR A 2 -31.21 -11.53 -26.73
CA THR A 2 -31.02 -11.14 -25.33
C THR A 2 -31.35 -9.66 -25.22
N GLN A 3 -32.38 -9.31 -24.45
CA GLN A 3 -32.67 -7.93 -24.09
C GLN A 3 -31.42 -7.27 -23.49
N PRO A 4 -31.07 -6.04 -23.91
CA PRO A 4 -30.07 -5.27 -23.18
C PRO A 4 -30.55 -5.08 -21.73
N PRO A 5 -29.65 -5.13 -20.74
CA PRO A 5 -30.02 -4.92 -19.35
C PRO A 5 -30.73 -3.57 -19.20
N PRO A 6 -31.71 -3.45 -18.28
CA PRO A 6 -32.45 -2.21 -18.09
C PRO A 6 -31.46 -1.09 -17.76
N SER A 7 -31.41 -0.09 -18.64
CA SER A 7 -30.71 1.15 -18.40
C SER A 7 -31.39 1.81 -17.20
N PHE A 8 -30.70 1.90 -16.07
CA PHE A 8 -31.15 2.77 -14.99
C PHE A 8 -31.27 4.18 -15.60
N PRO A 9 -32.45 4.83 -15.51
CA PRO A 9 -32.57 6.22 -15.95
C PRO A 9 -31.68 7.05 -15.02
N GLU A 10 -30.46 7.32 -15.46
CA GLU A 10 -29.59 8.26 -14.77
C GLU A 10 -30.27 9.62 -14.87
N LEU A 11 -30.71 10.14 -13.70
CA LEU A 11 -31.25 11.49 -13.59
C LEU A 11 -30.29 12.47 -14.29
N PRO A 12 -30.82 13.43 -15.06
CA PRO A 12 -29.98 14.38 -15.77
C PRO A 12 -29.14 15.19 -14.77
N ILE A 13 -27.87 15.38 -15.11
CA ILE A 13 -26.92 16.08 -14.24
C ILE A 13 -27.27 17.57 -14.25
N THR A 14 -27.42 18.15 -13.06
CA THR A 14 -27.71 19.59 -12.94
C THR A 14 -26.44 20.42 -13.16
N ALA A 15 -26.59 21.70 -13.56
CA ALA A 15 -25.45 22.61 -13.72
C ALA A 15 -24.68 22.81 -12.40
N ALA A 16 -25.38 22.82 -11.26
CA ALA A 16 -24.79 22.92 -9.92
C ALA A 16 -23.95 21.68 -9.57
N GLU A 17 -24.46 20.47 -9.86
CA GLU A 17 -23.71 19.22 -9.67
C GLU A 17 -22.47 19.16 -10.56
N LEU A 18 -22.58 19.62 -11.81
CA LEU A 18 -21.45 19.68 -12.73
C LEU A 18 -20.37 20.66 -12.24
N ALA A 19 -20.75 21.85 -11.77
CA ALA A 19 -19.83 22.82 -11.20
C ALA A 19 -19.13 22.27 -9.95
N ALA A 20 -19.88 21.65 -9.04
CA ALA A 20 -19.33 20.99 -7.86
C ALA A 20 -18.39 19.83 -8.22
N ALA A 21 -18.71 19.06 -9.26
CA ALA A 21 -17.88 17.96 -9.74
C ALA A 21 -16.56 18.48 -10.35
N ARG A 22 -16.57 19.54 -11.18
CA ARG A 22 -15.35 20.15 -11.73
C ARG A 22 -14.44 20.72 -10.63
N ALA A 23 -15.03 21.41 -9.64
CA ALA A 23 -14.29 21.85 -8.45
C ALA A 23 -13.71 20.66 -7.67
N GLY A 24 -14.48 19.59 -7.51
CA GLY A 24 -14.08 18.34 -6.89
C GLY A 24 -12.89 17.67 -7.58
N VAL A 25 -12.91 17.55 -8.92
CA VAL A 25 -11.81 17.03 -9.74
C VAL A 25 -10.54 17.85 -9.53
N THR A 26 -10.67 19.18 -9.47
CA THR A 26 -9.55 20.11 -9.27
C THR A 26 -8.90 19.95 -7.90
N VAL A 27 -9.71 20.07 -6.84
CA VAL A 27 -9.23 20.05 -5.45
C VAL A 27 -8.72 18.65 -5.06
N ARG A 28 -9.51 17.60 -5.33
CA ARG A 28 -9.14 16.22 -4.96
C ARG A 28 -7.96 15.73 -5.79
N GLY A 29 -7.93 16.01 -7.09
CA GLY A 29 -6.80 15.67 -7.95
C GLY A 29 -5.50 16.31 -7.48
N GLY A 30 -5.54 17.60 -7.11
CA GLY A 30 -4.40 18.31 -6.52
C GLY A 30 -3.92 17.68 -5.20
N ARG A 31 -4.83 17.39 -4.27
CA ARG A 31 -4.51 16.75 -2.99
C ARG A 31 -3.92 15.36 -3.17
N ILE A 32 -4.49 14.53 -4.04
CA ILE A 32 -3.96 13.20 -4.34
C ILE A 32 -2.54 13.31 -4.89
N MET A 33 -2.31 14.16 -5.90
CA MET A 33 -0.98 14.32 -6.48
C MET A 33 0.06 14.85 -5.48
N GLY A 34 -0.29 15.82 -4.64
CA GLY A 34 0.59 16.34 -3.59
C GLY A 34 0.93 15.25 -2.55
N THR A 35 -0.08 14.49 -2.14
CA THR A 35 0.05 13.41 -1.15
C THR A 35 0.88 12.24 -1.68
N LEU A 36 0.70 11.86 -2.95
CA LEU A 36 1.58 10.89 -3.61
C LEU A 36 3.02 11.41 -3.70
N GLY A 37 3.23 12.71 -3.90
CA GLY A 37 4.57 13.31 -3.83
C GLY A 37 5.21 13.18 -2.44
N ILE A 38 4.44 13.45 -1.38
CA ILE A 38 4.90 13.28 0.02
C ILE A 38 5.18 11.79 0.29
N LEU A 39 4.29 10.88 -0.10
CA LEU A 39 4.50 9.44 0.05
C LEU A 39 5.76 8.98 -0.68
N ALA A 40 6.00 9.43 -1.91
CA ALA A 40 7.22 9.09 -2.64
C ALA A 40 8.49 9.52 -1.87
N ALA A 41 8.50 10.74 -1.31
CA ALA A 41 9.61 11.23 -0.51
C ALA A 41 9.80 10.43 0.79
N LEU A 42 8.71 10.15 1.51
CA LEU A 42 8.74 9.34 2.73
C LEU A 42 9.19 7.91 2.46
N SER A 43 8.76 7.31 1.35
CA SER A 43 9.18 5.96 0.96
C SER A 43 10.65 5.91 0.53
N ALA A 44 11.14 6.92 -0.17
CA ALA A 44 12.55 7.03 -0.49
C ALA A 44 13.41 7.15 0.78
N LEU A 45 13.02 8.04 1.70
CA LEU A 45 13.70 8.20 2.99
C LEU A 45 13.63 6.92 3.83
N GLY A 46 12.45 6.31 3.94
CA GLY A 46 12.26 5.06 4.68
C GLY A 46 13.07 3.90 4.09
N GLY A 47 13.16 3.80 2.76
CA GLY A 47 13.99 2.81 2.09
C GLY A 47 15.48 3.03 2.35
N LEU A 48 15.96 4.28 2.29
CA LEU A 48 17.34 4.61 2.65
C LEU A 48 17.66 4.30 4.12
N LEU A 49 16.75 4.63 5.03
CA LEU A 49 16.88 4.28 6.45
C LEU A 49 16.87 2.76 6.66
N GLY A 50 16.03 2.02 5.92
CA GLY A 50 16.00 0.56 5.96
C GLY A 50 17.29 -0.08 5.44
N VAL A 51 17.85 0.43 4.36
CA VAL A 51 19.15 0.01 3.80
C VAL A 51 20.27 0.30 4.79
N TRP A 52 20.27 1.49 5.40
CA TRP A 52 21.23 1.85 6.44
C TRP A 52 21.10 0.94 7.68
N ALA A 53 19.88 0.71 8.16
CA ALA A 53 19.61 -0.17 9.29
C ALA A 53 20.04 -1.62 9.01
N LEU A 54 19.80 -2.13 7.80
CA LEU A 54 20.24 -3.45 7.37
C LEU A 54 21.77 -3.55 7.37
N TRP A 55 22.45 -2.56 6.78
CA TRP A 55 23.91 -2.51 6.77
C TRP A 55 24.49 -2.44 8.19
N TRP A 56 23.93 -1.59 9.05
CA TRP A 56 24.33 -1.48 10.45
C TRP A 56 24.11 -2.79 11.22
N SER A 57 22.96 -3.45 11.02
CA SER A 57 22.64 -4.73 11.68
C SER A 57 23.64 -5.83 11.34
N PHE A 58 24.08 -5.89 10.08
CA PHE A 58 25.13 -6.85 9.67
C PHE A 58 26.51 -6.49 10.24
N GLY A 59 26.82 -5.21 10.40
CA GLY A 59 28.05 -4.74 11.05
C GLY A 59 28.10 -5.10 12.53
N GLU A 60 26.97 -5.04 13.23
CA GLU A 60 26.87 -5.40 14.66
C GLU A 60 26.72 -6.91 14.89
N LEU A 61 26.36 -7.70 13.87
CA LEU A 61 26.10 -9.14 13.99
C LEU A 61 27.22 -9.91 14.73
N PRO A 62 28.53 -9.70 14.47
CA PRO A 62 29.59 -10.40 15.20
C PRO A 62 29.59 -10.08 16.70
N ARG A 63 29.31 -8.83 17.06
CA ARG A 63 29.21 -8.39 18.46
C ARG A 63 28.00 -9.02 19.15
N TRP A 64 26.86 -9.10 18.46
CA TRP A 64 25.67 -9.80 18.98
C TRP A 64 25.93 -11.29 19.21
N LEU A 65 26.55 -11.97 18.24
CA LEU A 65 26.91 -13.39 18.38
C LEU A 65 27.90 -13.61 19.53
N ALA A 66 28.90 -12.73 19.69
CA ALA A 66 29.83 -12.78 20.82
C ALA A 66 29.11 -12.64 22.16
N SER A 67 28.19 -11.67 22.28
CA SER A 67 27.41 -11.50 23.51
C SER A 67 26.51 -12.71 23.83
N LEU A 68 25.93 -13.35 22.82
CA LEU A 68 25.12 -14.56 23.01
C LEU A 68 25.97 -15.74 23.51
N ASN A 69 27.19 -15.89 22.98
CA ASN A 69 28.12 -16.94 23.41
C ASN A 69 28.63 -16.73 24.84
N GLU A 70 28.88 -15.47 25.23
CA GLU A 70 29.20 -15.12 26.63
C GLU A 70 28.03 -15.42 27.57
N LEU A 71 26.80 -15.14 27.13
CA LEU A 71 25.57 -15.40 27.90
C LEU A 71 25.24 -16.88 28.05
N SER A 72 25.72 -17.73 27.15
CA SER A 72 25.54 -19.18 27.22
C SER A 72 26.67 -19.88 27.98
N ASP A 73 27.52 -19.16 28.73
CA ASP A 73 28.72 -19.71 29.36
C ASP A 73 29.65 -20.48 28.39
N GLY A 74 29.60 -20.13 27.09
CA GLY A 74 30.32 -20.86 26.04
C GLY A 74 29.73 -22.21 25.63
N ASP A 75 28.52 -22.57 26.05
CA ASP A 75 27.82 -23.78 25.59
C ASP A 75 27.38 -23.70 24.12
N LEU A 76 27.28 -22.49 23.56
CA LEU A 76 27.04 -22.32 22.13
C LEU A 76 28.28 -22.69 21.32
N PRO A 77 28.12 -23.38 20.17
CA PRO A 77 29.23 -23.60 19.26
C PRO A 77 29.84 -22.25 18.83
N GLN A 78 31.17 -22.18 18.65
CA GLN A 78 31.85 -20.99 18.13
C GLN A 78 31.39 -20.73 16.68
N LEU A 79 30.28 -20.01 16.55
CA LEU A 79 29.68 -19.65 15.27
C LEU A 79 30.26 -18.31 14.80
N ASN A 80 31.09 -18.34 13.75
CA ASN A 80 31.48 -17.09 13.10
C ASN A 80 30.33 -16.57 12.25
N ALA A 81 30.12 -15.25 12.27
CA ALA A 81 29.16 -14.58 11.39
C ALA A 81 29.36 -14.94 9.90
N ALA A 82 30.61 -15.17 9.48
CA ALA A 82 30.97 -15.57 8.13
C ALA A 82 30.52 -17.00 7.75
N ASP A 83 30.37 -17.88 8.74
CA ASP A 83 29.90 -19.26 8.55
C ASP A 83 28.36 -19.32 8.51
N LEU A 84 27.69 -18.40 9.22
CA LEU A 84 26.24 -18.31 9.30
C LEU A 84 25.61 -17.54 8.12
N VAL A 85 26.30 -16.51 7.64
CA VAL A 85 25.75 -15.59 6.64
C VAL A 85 26.63 -15.61 5.39
N PRO A 86 26.12 -16.09 4.24
CA PRO A 86 26.88 -16.08 3.00
C PRO A 86 27.36 -14.68 2.63
N SER A 87 28.59 -14.55 2.14
CA SER A 87 29.19 -13.25 1.79
C SER A 87 28.40 -12.45 0.75
N TRP A 88 27.59 -13.13 -0.08
CA TRP A 88 26.70 -12.50 -1.05
C TRP A 88 25.40 -11.96 -0.43
N ALA A 89 25.01 -12.39 0.78
CA ALA A 89 23.71 -12.07 1.37
C ALA A 89 23.54 -10.57 1.60
N LEU A 90 24.52 -9.91 2.23
CA LEU A 90 24.47 -8.46 2.47
C LEU A 90 24.36 -7.64 1.18
N PRO A 91 25.27 -7.77 0.18
CA PRO A 91 25.16 -7.00 -1.05
C PRO A 91 23.88 -7.32 -1.83
N SER A 92 23.41 -8.58 -1.84
CA SER A 92 22.12 -8.94 -2.45
C SER A 92 20.94 -8.27 -1.75
N LEU A 93 20.87 -8.30 -0.42
CA LEU A 93 19.77 -7.70 0.34
C LEU A 93 19.76 -6.17 0.22
N LEU A 94 20.93 -5.52 0.27
CA LEU A 94 21.04 -4.08 0.04
C LEU A 94 20.61 -3.71 -1.38
N GLY A 95 21.10 -4.45 -2.39
CA GLY A 95 20.74 -4.23 -3.80
C GLY A 95 19.25 -4.42 -4.06
N LEU A 96 18.66 -5.51 -3.54
CA LEU A 96 17.23 -5.78 -3.63
C LEU A 96 16.41 -4.74 -2.86
N GLY A 97 16.86 -4.29 -1.69
CA GLY A 97 16.20 -3.25 -0.90
C GLY A 97 16.16 -1.90 -1.61
N LEU A 98 17.29 -1.49 -2.21
CA LEU A 98 17.36 -0.28 -3.03
C LEU A 98 16.52 -0.38 -4.28
N LEU A 99 16.58 -1.52 -4.98
CA LEU A 99 15.77 -1.77 -6.17
C LEU A 99 14.27 -1.74 -5.83
N ALA A 100 13.85 -2.43 -4.77
CA ALA A 100 12.46 -2.44 -4.30
C ALA A 100 11.99 -1.03 -3.94
N THR A 101 12.83 -0.25 -3.24
CA THR A 101 12.54 1.16 -2.91
C THR A 101 12.37 2.00 -4.17
N ALA A 102 13.30 1.89 -5.12
CA ALA A 102 13.25 2.63 -6.38
C ALA A 102 12.00 2.28 -7.19
N LEU A 103 11.68 0.99 -7.30
CA LEU A 103 10.47 0.51 -7.98
C LEU A 103 9.21 1.02 -7.29
N TYR A 104 9.16 1.01 -5.96
CA TYR A 104 8.01 1.49 -5.20
C TYR A 104 7.79 3.00 -5.39
N VAL A 105 8.86 3.80 -5.29
CA VAL A 105 8.81 5.24 -5.56
C VAL A 105 8.38 5.50 -7.00
N TRP A 106 8.91 4.74 -7.96
CA TRP A 106 8.54 4.87 -9.36
C TRP A 106 7.05 4.56 -9.59
N ALA A 107 6.51 3.52 -8.95
CA ALA A 107 5.09 3.20 -8.99
C ALA A 107 4.21 4.37 -8.48
N ILE A 108 4.62 5.01 -7.38
CA ILE A 108 3.92 6.18 -6.82
C ILE A 108 3.95 7.36 -7.82
N LEU A 109 5.09 7.62 -8.44
CA LEU A 109 5.23 8.70 -9.43
C LEU A 109 4.40 8.44 -10.69
N VAL A 110 4.34 7.19 -11.14
CA VAL A 110 3.49 6.75 -12.26
C VAL A 110 2.00 6.91 -11.91
N ALA A 111 1.59 6.55 -10.70
CA ALA A 111 0.23 6.79 -10.22
C ALA A 111 -0.09 8.28 -10.17
N ARG A 112 0.84 9.11 -9.67
CA ARG A 112 0.71 10.57 -9.61
C ARG A 112 0.54 11.18 -11.01
N GLN A 113 1.36 10.77 -11.97
CA GLN A 113 1.26 11.21 -13.37
C GLN A 113 -0.10 10.85 -13.96
N THR A 114 -0.60 9.65 -13.67
CA THR A 114 -1.88 9.16 -14.19
C THR A 114 -3.07 9.94 -13.62
N VAL A 115 -3.06 10.24 -12.33
CA VAL A 115 -4.08 11.12 -11.71
C VAL A 115 -4.05 12.50 -12.36
N GLY A 116 -2.86 13.06 -12.62
CA GLY A 116 -2.69 14.33 -13.33
C GLY A 116 -3.25 14.29 -14.75
N ALA A 117 -2.97 13.23 -15.51
CA ALA A 117 -3.46 13.06 -16.87
C ALA A 117 -4.99 12.91 -16.91
N VAL A 118 -5.58 12.12 -16.01
CA VAL A 118 -7.04 11.99 -15.86
C VAL A 118 -7.67 13.34 -15.52
N ARG A 119 -7.11 14.08 -14.54
CA ARG A 119 -7.59 15.41 -14.17
C ARG A 119 -7.58 16.37 -15.37
N ASN A 120 -6.47 16.44 -16.09
CA ASN A 120 -6.31 17.36 -17.20
C ASN A 120 -7.25 17.03 -18.35
N GLN A 121 -7.36 15.75 -18.74
CA GLN A 121 -8.31 15.31 -19.77
C GLN A 121 -9.76 15.58 -19.36
N THR A 122 -10.10 15.42 -18.08
CA THR A 122 -11.45 15.65 -17.57
C THR A 122 -11.83 17.14 -17.58
N LEU A 123 -10.90 18.01 -17.20
CA LEU A 123 -11.17 19.46 -17.08
C LEU A 123 -10.99 20.22 -18.40
N HIS A 124 -10.05 19.79 -19.23
CA HIS A 124 -9.62 20.43 -20.48
C HIS A 124 -9.43 19.39 -21.60
N PRO A 125 -10.51 18.73 -22.05
CA PRO A 125 -10.41 17.69 -23.06
C PRO A 125 -9.82 18.25 -24.36
N GLY A 126 -8.86 17.52 -24.92
CA GLY A 126 -8.19 17.87 -26.17
C GLY A 126 -7.24 16.76 -26.62
N PRO A 127 -6.81 16.75 -27.89
CA PRO A 127 -6.01 15.66 -28.45
C PRO A 127 -4.69 15.42 -27.69
N ASP A 128 -4.02 16.50 -27.27
CA ASP A 128 -2.76 16.41 -26.52
C ASP A 128 -2.96 15.75 -25.14
N HIS A 129 -4.05 16.09 -24.46
CA HIS A 129 -4.41 15.52 -23.15
C HIS A 129 -4.88 14.07 -23.28
N THR A 130 -5.60 13.71 -24.36
CA THR A 130 -5.97 12.33 -24.67
C THR A 130 -4.72 11.47 -24.86
N GLY A 131 -3.76 11.93 -25.67
CA GLY A 131 -2.50 11.22 -25.88
C GLY A 131 -1.62 11.12 -24.62
N ALA A 132 -1.68 12.11 -23.73
CA ALA A 132 -1.01 12.04 -22.42
C ALA A 132 -1.69 11.02 -21.48
N LEU A 133 -3.03 10.98 -21.47
CA LEU A 133 -3.81 10.00 -20.70
C LEU A 133 -3.52 8.58 -21.15
N GLU A 134 -3.57 8.29 -22.45
CA GLU A 134 -3.30 6.95 -22.99
C GLU A 134 -1.90 6.45 -22.66
N ARG A 135 -0.88 7.31 -22.81
CA ARG A 135 0.49 6.97 -22.42
C ARG A 135 0.57 6.64 -20.95
N SER A 136 -0.03 7.46 -20.09
CA SER A 136 -0.02 7.26 -18.64
C SER A 136 -0.72 5.94 -18.24
N VAL A 137 -1.88 5.64 -18.83
CA VAL A 137 -2.61 4.39 -18.59
C VAL A 137 -1.83 3.18 -19.10
N ARG A 138 -1.17 3.28 -20.27
CA ARG A 138 -0.28 2.23 -20.79
C ARG A 138 0.88 1.95 -19.83
N THR A 139 1.47 3.00 -19.24
CA THR A 139 2.55 2.87 -18.25
C THR A 139 2.06 2.27 -16.92
N VAL A 140 0.85 2.60 -16.46
CA VAL A 140 0.27 2.05 -15.21
C VAL A 140 -0.10 0.57 -15.31
N ARG A 141 -0.54 0.09 -16.48
CA ARG A 141 -1.05 -1.30 -16.62
C ARG A 141 -0.05 -2.38 -16.13
N PRO A 142 1.23 -2.34 -16.49
CA PRO A 142 2.23 -3.26 -15.93
C PRO A 142 2.34 -3.19 -14.40
N TRP A 143 2.22 -1.99 -13.81
CA TRP A 143 2.25 -1.82 -12.35
C TRP A 143 1.03 -2.42 -11.66
N ILE A 144 -0.15 -2.29 -12.27
CA ILE A 144 -1.36 -2.95 -11.77
C ILE A 144 -1.17 -4.47 -11.78
N LEU A 145 -0.62 -5.03 -12.87
CA LEU A 145 -0.35 -6.46 -12.97
C LEU A 145 0.72 -6.90 -11.97
N LEU A 146 1.80 -6.14 -11.82
CA LEU A 146 2.82 -6.40 -10.82
C LEU A 146 2.24 -6.35 -9.40
N GLY A 147 1.34 -5.40 -9.12
CA GLY A 147 0.62 -5.30 -7.84
C GLY A 147 -0.32 -6.48 -7.59
N GLN A 148 -0.84 -7.13 -8.64
CA GLN A 148 -1.59 -8.38 -8.51
C GLN A 148 -0.65 -9.56 -8.18
N ILE A 149 0.57 -9.59 -8.75
CA ILE A 149 1.54 -10.65 -8.47
C ILE A 149 2.22 -10.47 -7.10
N ALA A 150 2.42 -9.23 -6.66
CA ALA A 150 3.10 -8.88 -5.41
C ALA A 150 2.64 -9.67 -4.17
N PRO A 151 1.33 -9.80 -3.86
CA PRO A 151 0.88 -10.57 -2.69
C PRO A 151 1.22 -12.07 -2.79
N ILE A 152 1.30 -12.63 -4.00
CA ILE A 152 1.76 -14.02 -4.20
C ILE A 152 3.26 -14.12 -3.88
N LEU A 153 4.06 -13.15 -4.32
CA LEU A 153 5.49 -13.10 -4.00
C LEU A 153 5.73 -12.86 -2.51
N GLN A 154 4.91 -12.02 -1.86
CA GLN A 154 4.97 -11.80 -0.42
C GLN A 154 4.69 -13.06 0.39
N LEU A 155 3.85 -13.96 -0.12
CA LEU A 155 3.58 -15.28 0.46
C LEU A 155 4.85 -16.14 0.60
N LEU A 156 5.83 -15.94 -0.29
CA LEU A 156 7.11 -16.63 -0.22
C LEU A 156 7.93 -16.20 1.00
N ILE A 157 7.77 -14.98 1.51
CA ILE A 157 8.55 -14.46 2.63
C ILE A 157 8.31 -15.25 3.93
N PRO A 158 7.07 -15.42 4.43
CA PRO A 158 6.84 -16.24 5.63
C PRO A 158 7.18 -17.71 5.39
N LEU A 159 6.97 -18.24 4.17
CA LEU A 159 7.40 -19.61 3.82
C LEU A 159 8.91 -19.78 3.92
N LEU A 160 9.69 -18.83 3.38
CA LEU A 160 11.14 -18.78 3.51
C LEU A 160 11.57 -18.57 4.97
N ALA A 161 10.89 -17.69 5.70
CA ALA A 161 11.18 -17.44 7.11
C ALA A 161 11.03 -18.72 7.94
N VAL A 162 9.93 -19.46 7.78
CA VAL A 162 9.73 -20.75 8.47
C VAL A 162 10.87 -21.72 8.16
N LEU A 163 11.24 -21.87 6.88
CA LEU A 163 12.34 -22.76 6.48
C LEU A 163 13.70 -22.32 7.05
N MET A 164 13.99 -21.02 7.03
CA MET A 164 15.23 -20.47 7.57
C MET A 164 15.28 -20.61 9.10
N SER A 165 14.19 -20.33 9.80
CA SER A 165 14.09 -20.52 11.25
C SER A 165 14.32 -21.97 11.64
N LEU A 166 13.70 -22.93 10.95
CA LEU A 166 13.89 -24.35 11.20
C LEU A 166 15.34 -24.80 10.92
N GLY A 167 15.95 -24.29 9.84
CA GLY A 167 17.35 -24.55 9.52
C GLY A 167 18.32 -24.00 10.58
N LEU A 168 18.05 -22.78 11.07
CA LEU A 168 18.85 -22.13 12.11
C LEU A 168 18.72 -22.85 13.46
N ILE A 169 17.49 -23.21 13.87
CA ILE A 169 17.25 -23.98 15.11
C ILE A 169 17.99 -25.31 15.06
N ARG A 170 18.01 -25.99 13.91
CA ARG A 170 18.75 -27.24 13.73
C ARG A 170 20.26 -27.10 13.91
N GLN A 171 20.83 -25.94 13.58
CA GLN A 171 22.27 -25.67 13.73
C GLN A 171 22.64 -25.25 15.15
N ILE A 172 21.76 -24.49 15.83
CA ILE A 172 22.00 -23.96 17.17
C ILE A 172 21.71 -25.01 18.25
N ASP A 173 20.62 -25.77 18.12
CA ASP A 173 20.21 -26.78 19.08
C ASP A 173 19.65 -28.04 18.38
N PRO A 174 20.55 -28.94 17.94
CA PRO A 174 20.15 -30.15 17.24
C PRO A 174 19.36 -31.13 18.13
N GLN A 175 19.46 -31.04 19.46
CA GLN A 175 18.74 -31.91 20.38
C GLN A 175 17.28 -31.48 20.53
N THR A 176 17.04 -30.17 20.69
CA THR A 176 15.67 -29.62 20.72
C THR A 176 14.97 -29.80 19.36
N PHE A 177 15.69 -29.67 18.24
CA PHE A 177 15.12 -29.94 16.91
C PHE A 177 14.66 -31.39 16.73
N GLN A 178 15.38 -32.37 17.28
CA GLN A 178 14.96 -33.78 17.25
C GLN A 178 13.75 -34.06 18.16
N GLY A 179 13.58 -33.28 19.24
CA GLY A 179 12.43 -33.38 20.14
C GLY A 179 11.15 -32.69 19.64
N ILE A 180 11.26 -31.68 18.76
CA ILE A 180 10.10 -30.91 18.26
C ILE A 180 9.29 -31.67 17.20
N GLY A 181 9.84 -32.69 16.54
CA GLY A 181 9.05 -33.62 15.73
C GLY A 181 8.20 -32.97 14.63
N PHE A 182 8.69 -31.91 13.94
CA PHE A 182 8.01 -31.37 12.76
C PHE A 182 8.06 -32.40 11.62
N GLY A 183 7.03 -33.24 11.54
CA GLY A 183 6.85 -34.16 10.43
C GLY A 183 6.38 -33.46 9.16
N PRO A 184 6.31 -34.20 8.04
CA PRO A 184 5.77 -33.69 6.79
C PRO A 184 4.33 -33.16 6.91
N ALA A 185 3.56 -33.69 7.86
CA ALA A 185 2.17 -33.31 8.11
C ALA A 185 2.06 -31.92 8.74
N GLU A 186 2.89 -31.60 9.73
CA GLU A 186 2.93 -30.31 10.42
C GLU A 186 3.44 -29.22 9.47
N ILE A 187 4.49 -29.52 8.69
CA ILE A 187 4.97 -28.62 7.63
C ILE A 187 3.87 -28.39 6.60
N GLY A 188 3.17 -29.44 6.18
CA GLY A 188 2.01 -29.35 5.28
C GLY A 188 0.89 -28.48 5.85
N ALA A 189 0.58 -28.61 7.14
CA ALA A 189 -0.43 -27.80 7.82
C ALA A 189 -0.02 -26.32 7.93
N ILE A 190 1.26 -26.03 8.20
CA ILE A 190 1.79 -24.66 8.23
C ILE A 190 1.69 -24.03 6.84
N VAL A 191 2.13 -24.74 5.79
CA VAL A 191 2.05 -24.27 4.40
C VAL A 191 0.60 -24.02 4.00
N LEU A 192 -0.30 -24.97 4.29
CA LEU A 192 -1.73 -24.83 4.00
C LEU A 192 -2.33 -23.64 4.77
N GLY A 193 -2.00 -23.50 6.05
CA GLY A 193 -2.47 -22.40 6.90
C GLY A 193 -2.05 -21.03 6.35
N VAL A 194 -0.78 -20.89 5.96
CA VAL A 194 -0.24 -19.66 5.35
C VAL A 194 -0.94 -19.35 4.03
N VAL A 195 -1.18 -20.35 3.18
CA VAL A 195 -1.91 -20.18 1.91
C VAL A 195 -3.35 -19.74 2.16
N VAL A 196 -4.09 -20.47 3.00
CA VAL A 196 -5.51 -20.19 3.29
C VAL A 196 -5.69 -18.82 3.93
N GLN A 197 -4.80 -18.42 4.85
CA GLN A 197 -4.85 -17.12 5.50
C GLN A 197 -4.53 -15.96 4.55
N SER A 198 -3.70 -16.20 3.52
CA SER A 198 -3.26 -15.19 2.56
C SER A 198 -4.24 -14.99 1.39
N LEU A 199 -5.06 -16.01 1.07
CA LEU A 199 -6.02 -15.97 -0.03
C LEU A 199 -6.97 -14.76 0.01
N PRO A 200 -7.60 -14.40 1.15
CA PRO A 200 -8.46 -13.22 1.22
C PRO A 200 -7.73 -11.95 0.79
N THR A 201 -6.50 -11.76 1.27
CA THR A 201 -5.68 -10.59 0.93
C THR A 201 -5.34 -10.54 -0.57
N ILE A 202 -4.98 -11.68 -1.16
CA ILE A 202 -4.71 -11.78 -2.61
C ILE A 202 -5.97 -11.41 -3.41
N ILE A 203 -7.11 -12.05 -3.10
CA ILE A 203 -8.37 -11.85 -3.82
C ILE A 203 -8.81 -10.39 -3.72
N ILE A 204 -8.80 -9.82 -2.52
CA ILE A 204 -9.19 -8.42 -2.30
C ILE A 204 -8.28 -7.47 -3.09
N THR A 205 -6.96 -7.67 -3.04
CA THR A 205 -5.99 -6.85 -3.78
C THR A 205 -6.26 -6.93 -5.29
N TRP A 206 -6.52 -8.12 -5.81
CA TRP A 206 -6.83 -8.34 -7.22
C TRP A 206 -8.10 -7.62 -7.65
N LEU A 207 -9.16 -7.71 -6.85
CA LEU A 207 -10.45 -7.10 -7.12
C LEU A 207 -10.37 -5.57 -7.11
N ILE A 208 -9.66 -4.98 -6.13
CA ILE A 208 -9.41 -3.53 -6.06
C ILE A 208 -8.66 -3.07 -7.32
N LEU A 209 -7.55 -3.74 -7.66
CA LEU A 209 -6.72 -3.38 -8.81
C LEU A 209 -7.45 -3.57 -10.14
N ALA A 210 -8.27 -4.62 -10.27
CA ALA A 210 -9.12 -4.84 -11.43
C ALA A 210 -10.20 -3.76 -11.57
N ALA A 211 -10.83 -3.33 -10.46
CA ALA A 211 -11.80 -2.25 -10.47
C ALA A 211 -11.16 -0.93 -10.92
N ILE A 212 -9.98 -0.57 -10.38
CA ILE A 212 -9.23 0.62 -10.78
C ILE A 212 -8.90 0.57 -12.28
N ARG A 213 -8.42 -0.59 -12.76
CA ARG A 213 -8.14 -0.79 -14.19
C ARG A 213 -9.37 -0.56 -15.06
N ARG A 214 -10.52 -1.16 -14.70
CA ARG A 214 -11.79 -0.99 -15.43
C ARG A 214 -12.23 0.48 -15.46
N TRP A 215 -12.06 1.21 -14.36
CA TRP A 215 -12.36 2.63 -14.32
C TRP A 215 -11.42 3.46 -15.21
N LEU A 216 -10.11 3.20 -15.18
CA LEU A 216 -9.15 3.86 -16.08
C LEU A 216 -9.46 3.57 -17.55
N ASP A 217 -9.78 2.32 -17.88
CA ASP A 217 -10.13 1.91 -19.24
C ASP A 217 -11.42 2.60 -19.72
N ALA A 218 -12.42 2.77 -18.84
CA ALA A 218 -13.64 3.53 -19.14
C ALA A 218 -13.35 5.02 -19.39
N VAL A 219 -12.46 5.63 -18.59
CA VAL A 219 -12.03 7.03 -18.78
C VAL A 219 -11.32 7.23 -20.12
N VAL A 220 -10.44 6.30 -20.51
CA VAL A 220 -9.77 6.34 -21.83
C VAL A 220 -10.77 6.12 -22.95
N ALA A 221 -11.67 5.14 -22.84
CA ALA A 221 -12.70 4.89 -23.84
C ALA A 221 -13.61 6.11 -24.05
N ARG A 222 -13.96 6.81 -22.95
CA ARG A 222 -14.77 8.04 -22.99
C ARG A 222 -14.07 9.21 -23.70
N ALA A 223 -12.74 9.21 -23.79
CA ALA A 223 -12.04 10.21 -24.57
C ALA A 223 -12.31 10.10 -26.09
N HIS A 224 -12.69 8.91 -26.57
CA HIS A 224 -12.91 8.61 -28.00
C HIS A 224 -14.36 8.39 -28.37
N ALA A 225 -15.14 7.79 -27.47
CA ALA A 225 -16.50 7.35 -27.74
C ALA A 225 -17.44 7.71 -26.58
N PRO A 226 -18.75 7.84 -26.81
CA PRO A 226 -19.73 8.19 -25.78
C PRO A 226 -20.05 6.98 -24.87
N VAL A 227 -19.05 6.47 -24.15
CA VAL A 227 -19.17 5.37 -23.18
C VAL A 227 -19.47 5.93 -21.77
N PRO A 228 -20.41 5.39 -20.99
CA PRO A 228 -20.67 5.86 -19.63
C PRO A 228 -19.54 5.43 -18.66
N VAL A 229 -19.07 6.36 -17.83
CA VAL A 229 -17.98 6.12 -16.86
C VAL A 229 -18.53 5.80 -15.46
N ARG A 230 -19.73 6.30 -15.12
CA ARG A 230 -20.36 6.12 -13.81
C ARG A 230 -20.47 4.66 -13.31
N PRO A 231 -20.83 3.66 -14.13
CA PRO A 231 -20.90 2.28 -13.68
C PRO A 231 -19.54 1.76 -13.18
N ALA A 232 -18.45 2.11 -13.88
CA ALA A 232 -17.10 1.73 -13.47
C ALA A 232 -16.66 2.47 -12.20
N ALA A 233 -17.03 3.75 -12.05
CA ALA A 233 -16.74 4.52 -10.84
C ALA A 233 -17.46 3.96 -9.60
N ARG A 234 -18.74 3.53 -9.73
CA ARG A 234 -19.47 2.86 -8.64
C ARG A 234 -18.83 1.53 -8.23
N GLY A 235 -18.27 0.79 -9.20
CA GLY A 235 -17.53 -0.43 -8.91
C GLY A 235 -16.27 -0.18 -8.07
N VAL A 236 -15.53 0.89 -8.34
CA VAL A 236 -14.34 1.29 -7.56
C VAL A 236 -14.72 1.83 -6.17
N ASP A 237 -15.83 2.56 -6.07
CA ASP A 237 -16.28 3.22 -4.84
C ASP A 237 -16.39 2.26 -3.64
N ALA A 238 -17.07 1.12 -3.82
CA ALA A 238 -17.26 0.14 -2.76
C ALA A 238 -15.92 -0.42 -2.23
N TRP A 239 -14.99 -0.69 -3.13
CA TRP A 239 -13.66 -1.20 -2.80
C TRP A 239 -12.80 -0.17 -2.07
N LEU A 240 -12.86 1.10 -2.48
CA LEU A 240 -12.18 2.19 -1.80
C LEU A 240 -12.76 2.45 -0.40
N LEU A 241 -14.08 2.33 -0.23
CA LEU A 241 -14.73 2.46 1.07
C LEU A 241 -14.32 1.31 2.01
N PHE A 242 -14.33 0.08 1.51
CA PHE A 242 -13.86 -1.09 2.25
C PHE A 242 -12.41 -0.90 2.72
N THR A 243 -11.53 -0.48 1.81
CA THR A 243 -10.11 -0.22 2.12
C THR A 243 -9.95 0.92 3.12
N LEU A 244 -10.75 1.99 3.00
CA LEU A 244 -10.77 3.10 3.94
C LEU A 244 -11.15 2.65 5.35
N ALA A 245 -12.17 1.79 5.49
CA ALA A 245 -12.58 1.24 6.78
C ALA A 245 -11.45 0.42 7.43
N LEU A 246 -10.78 -0.43 6.64
CA LEU A 246 -9.62 -1.19 7.13
C LEU A 246 -8.46 -0.28 7.56
N LEU A 247 -8.18 0.77 6.80
CA LEU A 247 -7.14 1.75 7.15
C LEU A 247 -7.48 2.50 8.44
N ILE A 248 -8.75 2.87 8.65
CA ILE A 248 -9.19 3.52 9.90
C ILE A 248 -9.05 2.58 11.09
N LEU A 249 -9.44 1.30 10.94
CA LEU A 249 -9.27 0.28 11.98
C LEU A 249 -7.79 0.06 12.31
N GLY A 250 -6.94 -0.06 11.29
CA GLY A 250 -5.49 -0.18 11.46
C GLY A 250 -4.87 1.05 12.13
N LEU A 251 -5.30 2.26 11.74
CA LEU A 251 -4.90 3.50 12.38
C LEU A 251 -5.27 3.53 13.86
N ALA A 252 -6.50 3.15 14.20
CA ALA A 252 -6.95 3.08 15.59
C ALA A 252 -6.11 2.08 16.40
N ALA A 253 -5.83 0.89 15.84
CA ALA A 253 -4.97 -0.11 16.48
C ALA A 253 -3.54 0.41 16.71
N LEU A 254 -2.95 1.08 15.73
CA LEU A 254 -1.60 1.66 15.84
C LEU A 254 -1.54 2.77 16.89
N LEU A 255 -2.56 3.62 16.98
CA LEU A 255 -2.64 4.67 18.00
C LEU A 255 -2.87 4.09 19.40
N LEU A 256 -3.77 3.11 19.52
CA LEU A 256 -4.05 2.41 20.77
C LEU A 256 -2.86 1.59 21.28
N GLY A 257 -1.97 1.11 20.40
CA GLY A 257 -0.72 0.46 20.80
C GLY A 257 0.42 1.45 21.05
N GLY A 258 0.61 2.43 20.17
CA GLY A 258 1.75 3.34 20.20
C GLY A 258 1.69 4.38 21.32
N LEU A 259 0.52 4.95 21.61
CA LEU A 259 0.37 5.98 22.65
C LEU A 259 0.65 5.41 24.06
N PRO A 260 0.12 4.24 24.46
CA PRO A 260 0.46 3.63 25.73
C PRO A 260 1.95 3.25 25.83
N LEU A 261 2.57 2.73 24.75
CA LEU A 261 4.01 2.44 24.77
C LEU A 261 4.84 3.70 25.03
N LEU A 262 4.46 4.82 24.43
CA LEU A 262 5.11 6.11 24.68
C LEU A 262 4.91 6.56 26.13
N ALA A 263 3.71 6.41 26.68
CA ALA A 263 3.43 6.71 28.09
C ALA A 263 4.24 5.80 29.04
N ILE A 264 4.25 4.48 28.82
CA ILE A 264 4.99 3.50 29.63
C ILE A 264 6.51 3.80 29.61
N SER A 265 7.05 4.20 28.45
CA SER A 265 8.48 4.54 28.32
C SER A 265 8.94 5.66 29.27
N ALA A 266 8.04 6.56 29.66
CA ALA A 266 8.33 7.63 30.61
C ALA A 266 8.49 7.11 32.05
N PHE A 267 7.85 5.99 32.39
CA PHE A 267 7.88 5.40 33.74
C PHE A 267 9.01 4.38 33.92
N VAL A 268 9.43 3.69 32.85
CA VAL A 268 10.48 2.65 32.87
C VAL A 268 11.86 3.18 33.28
N GLY A 269 12.17 4.45 32.98
CA GLY A 269 13.47 5.05 33.33
C GLY A 269 13.70 5.27 34.83
N GLY A 270 12.67 5.11 35.68
CA GLY A 270 12.74 5.35 37.12
C GLY A 270 12.66 4.10 38.01
N THR A 271 12.37 2.92 37.44
CA THR A 271 12.25 1.66 38.19
C THR A 271 13.60 0.95 38.26
N PRO A 272 14.14 0.67 39.47
CA PRO A 272 15.35 -0.12 39.60
C PRO A 272 15.05 -1.57 39.20
N LEU A 273 15.73 -2.05 38.15
CA LEU A 273 15.83 -3.47 37.85
C LEU A 273 16.90 -4.06 38.77
N ASN A 274 16.46 -4.71 39.84
CA ASN A 274 17.34 -5.34 40.85
C ASN A 274 17.76 -6.77 40.47
N ASP A 275 17.52 -7.19 39.23
CA ASP A 275 17.80 -8.55 38.78
C ASP A 275 19.17 -8.60 38.06
N PRO A 276 20.20 -9.20 38.66
CA PRO A 276 21.53 -9.28 38.08
C PRO A 276 21.58 -10.11 36.79
N ASP A 277 20.66 -11.06 36.61
CA ASP A 277 20.61 -11.91 35.41
C ASP A 277 20.08 -11.12 34.21
N LEU A 278 19.12 -10.21 34.42
CA LEU A 278 18.63 -9.29 33.38
C LEU A 278 19.65 -8.20 33.02
N ALA A 279 20.43 -7.75 34.01
CA ALA A 279 21.52 -6.80 33.78
C ALA A 279 22.68 -7.43 32.99
N ALA A 280 22.99 -8.71 33.25
CA ALA A 280 23.97 -9.49 32.48
C ALA A 280 23.53 -9.67 31.01
N LEU A 281 22.21 -9.81 30.76
CA LEU A 281 21.60 -9.80 29.42
C LEU A 281 21.61 -8.42 28.72
N GLY A 282 22.20 -7.38 29.33
CA GLY A 282 22.20 -6.01 28.80
C GLY A 282 20.82 -5.32 28.84
N ILE A 283 19.82 -5.95 29.47
CA ILE A 283 18.46 -5.43 29.62
C ILE A 283 18.45 -4.45 30.79
N THR A 284 19.01 -3.27 30.53
CA THR A 284 18.99 -2.14 31.45
C THR A 284 17.66 -1.37 31.32
N PRO A 285 17.22 -0.63 32.36
CA PRO A 285 16.07 0.28 32.25
C PRO A 285 16.23 1.28 31.08
N ALA A 286 17.46 1.71 30.79
CA ALA A 286 17.78 2.59 29.67
C ALA A 286 17.59 1.90 28.31
N ALA A 287 18.03 0.64 28.17
CA ALA A 287 17.82 -0.16 26.96
C ALA A 287 16.32 -0.46 26.74
N LEU A 288 15.59 -0.85 27.80
CA LEU A 288 14.15 -1.10 27.73
C LEU A 288 13.38 0.17 27.32
N ARG A 289 13.73 1.32 27.91
CA ARG A 289 13.18 2.62 27.52
C ARG A 289 13.50 2.94 26.06
N GLY A 290 14.72 2.68 25.60
CA GLY A 290 15.14 2.86 24.22
C GLY A 290 14.30 2.02 23.25
N VAL A 291 14.10 0.73 23.54
CA VAL A 291 13.25 -0.17 22.75
C VAL A 291 11.81 0.32 22.72
N LEU A 292 11.23 0.68 23.87
CA LEU A 292 9.86 1.19 23.94
C LEU A 292 9.68 2.49 23.14
N LEU A 293 10.64 3.42 23.22
CA LEU A 293 10.63 4.65 22.44
C LEU A 293 10.76 4.39 20.94
N LEU A 294 11.64 3.47 20.55
CA LEU A 294 11.82 3.07 19.15
C LEU A 294 10.53 2.44 18.60
N SER A 295 9.93 1.49 19.34
CA SER A 295 8.66 0.85 18.98
C SER A 295 7.51 1.86 18.92
N ALA A 296 7.39 2.75 19.92
CA ALA A 296 6.37 3.79 19.92
C ALA A 296 6.54 4.74 18.72
N THR A 297 7.77 5.16 18.42
CA THR A 297 8.09 6.02 17.27
C THR A 297 7.74 5.32 15.96
N ALA A 298 8.08 4.04 15.82
CA ALA A 298 7.74 3.24 14.64
C ALA A 298 6.23 3.09 14.46
N MET A 299 5.48 2.84 15.56
CA MET A 299 4.02 2.75 15.52
C MET A 299 3.37 4.08 15.19
N LEU A 300 3.84 5.20 15.76
CA LEU A 300 3.31 6.54 15.46
C LEU A 300 3.63 6.98 14.03
N LEU A 301 4.84 6.68 13.54
CA LEU A 301 5.19 6.92 12.13
C LEU A 301 4.31 6.07 11.20
N SER A 302 4.06 4.81 11.56
CA SER A 302 3.13 3.93 10.83
C SER A 302 1.71 4.49 10.87
N ALA A 303 1.24 4.99 12.02
CA ALA A 303 -0.06 5.63 12.15
C ALA A 303 -0.17 6.87 11.24
N PHE A 304 0.89 7.67 11.16
CA PHE A 304 0.94 8.80 10.23
C PHE A 304 0.83 8.34 8.77
N ILE A 305 1.56 7.28 8.37
CA ILE A 305 1.44 6.71 7.02
C ILE A 305 0.01 6.21 6.76
N TYR A 306 -0.60 5.50 7.71
CA TYR A 306 -1.98 5.02 7.61
C TYR A 306 -2.99 6.16 7.48
N LEU A 307 -2.80 7.26 8.23
CA LEU A 307 -3.61 8.47 8.11
C LEU A 307 -3.50 9.07 6.70
N VAL A 308 -2.28 9.19 6.17
CA VAL A 308 -2.03 9.69 4.82
C VAL A 308 -2.71 8.79 3.77
N LEU A 309 -2.62 7.47 3.91
CA LEU A 309 -3.29 6.51 3.04
C LEU A 309 -4.82 6.59 3.14
N ALA A 310 -5.37 6.76 4.35
CA ALA A 310 -6.80 6.93 4.57
C ALA A 310 -7.33 8.19 3.89
N LEU A 311 -6.61 9.31 4.03
CA LEU A 311 -6.92 10.55 3.32
C LEU A 311 -6.85 10.36 1.80
N LEU A 312 -5.83 9.66 1.30
CA LEU A 312 -5.69 9.33 -0.12
C LEU A 312 -6.89 8.53 -0.64
N MET A 313 -7.36 7.52 0.09
CA MET A 313 -8.54 6.73 -0.30
C MET A 313 -9.82 7.56 -0.26
N GLY A 314 -10.00 8.38 0.78
CA GLY A 314 -11.13 9.30 0.88
C GLY A 314 -11.20 10.28 -0.30
N TRP A 315 -10.07 10.86 -0.69
CA TRP A 315 -10.01 11.73 -1.86
C TRP A 315 -10.15 10.98 -3.18
N SER A 316 -9.54 9.79 -3.32
CA SER A 316 -9.61 8.97 -4.54
C SER A 316 -11.04 8.56 -4.85
N ARG A 317 -11.81 8.20 -3.82
CA ARG A 317 -13.23 7.88 -3.92
C ARG A 317 -14.02 9.04 -4.51
N GLY A 318 -13.89 10.21 -3.88
CA GLY A 318 -14.54 11.42 -4.36
C GLY A 318 -14.06 11.87 -5.73
N PHE A 319 -12.78 11.66 -6.05
CA PHE A 319 -12.19 12.01 -7.34
C PHE A 319 -12.79 11.15 -8.46
N ALA A 320 -12.86 9.83 -8.29
CA ALA A 320 -13.43 8.92 -9.30
C ALA A 320 -14.90 9.26 -9.62
N ALA A 321 -15.70 9.54 -8.58
CA ALA A 321 -17.10 9.95 -8.75
C ALA A 321 -17.25 11.31 -9.45
N SER A 322 -16.44 12.29 -9.07
CA SER A 322 -16.45 13.62 -9.72
C SER A 322 -15.98 13.53 -11.18
N VAL A 323 -14.96 12.73 -11.49
CA VAL A 323 -14.49 12.49 -12.87
C VAL A 323 -15.61 11.89 -13.72
N ALA A 324 -16.27 10.83 -13.23
CA ALA A 324 -17.37 10.21 -13.96
C ALA A 324 -18.50 11.21 -14.23
N THR A 325 -18.89 12.00 -13.22
CA THR A 325 -19.94 13.02 -13.35
C THR A 325 -19.60 14.07 -14.41
N VAL A 326 -18.35 14.56 -14.46
CA VAL A 326 -17.93 15.55 -15.47
C VAL A 326 -17.88 14.94 -16.87
N LEU A 327 -17.34 13.72 -17.01
CA LEU A 327 -17.19 13.05 -18.32
C LEU A 327 -18.52 12.59 -18.91
N ASP A 328 -19.47 12.16 -18.08
CA ASP A 328 -20.79 11.70 -18.52
C ASP A 328 -21.73 12.87 -18.87
N ALA A 329 -21.49 14.07 -18.31
CA ALA A 329 -22.22 15.30 -18.65
C ALA A 329 -21.78 15.95 -19.99
N GLY A 330 -20.58 15.61 -20.50
CA GLY A 330 -20.02 16.20 -21.72
C GLY A 330 -20.02 15.25 -22.92
N LEU A 331 -19.93 15.81 -24.14
CA LEU A 331 -19.62 15.03 -25.34
C LEU A 331 -18.13 14.63 -25.36
N PRO A 332 -17.78 13.48 -25.96
CA PRO A 332 -16.38 13.07 -26.13
C PRO A 332 -15.55 14.19 -26.78
N GLY A 333 -14.38 14.48 -26.20
CA GLY A 333 -13.46 15.49 -26.70
C GLY A 333 -13.92 16.95 -26.55
N ARG A 334 -15.08 17.22 -25.92
CA ARG A 334 -15.57 18.59 -25.67
C ARG A 334 -15.74 18.84 -24.18
N PRO A 335 -15.35 20.03 -23.67
CA PRO A 335 -15.55 20.36 -22.27
C PRO A 335 -17.04 20.41 -21.95
N ALA A 336 -17.45 19.81 -20.83
CA ALA A 336 -18.78 20.00 -20.28
C ALA A 336 -18.90 21.45 -19.77
N THR A 337 -19.54 22.32 -20.52
CA THR A 337 -19.81 23.71 -20.10
C THR A 337 -21.10 23.76 -19.31
N PRO A 338 -21.12 24.33 -18.10
CA PRO A 338 -22.37 24.67 -17.45
C PRO A 338 -23.10 25.66 -18.37
N LEU A 339 -24.36 25.37 -18.72
CA LEU A 339 -25.21 26.37 -19.37
C LEU A 339 -25.28 27.56 -18.42
N ALA A 340 -24.96 28.75 -18.93
CA ALA A 340 -24.76 29.97 -18.14
C ALA A 340 -26.04 30.50 -17.47
N ASP A 341 -27.15 29.77 -17.58
CA ASP A 341 -28.44 30.18 -17.07
C ASP A 341 -28.87 29.25 -15.92
N PRO A 342 -29.01 29.75 -14.67
CA PRO A 342 -29.50 28.96 -13.54
C PRO A 342 -30.95 28.49 -13.71
N TRP A 343 -31.66 28.96 -14.74
CA TRP A 343 -33.01 28.53 -15.14
C TRP A 343 -33.02 27.64 -16.39
N SER A 344 -31.87 27.45 -17.05
CA SER A 344 -31.78 26.49 -18.14
C SER A 344 -31.90 25.07 -17.57
N GLY A 345 -32.79 24.29 -18.16
CA GLY A 345 -33.12 22.94 -17.73
C GLY A 345 -31.94 21.95 -17.71
N PRO A 346 -32.23 20.65 -17.52
CA PRO A 346 -31.21 19.61 -17.35
C PRO A 346 -30.09 19.65 -18.40
N VAL A 347 -28.82 19.50 -17.97
CA VAL A 347 -27.69 19.32 -18.89
C VAL A 347 -27.89 17.98 -19.61
N GLN A 348 -27.93 18.00 -20.94
CA GLN A 348 -28.16 16.79 -21.74
C GLN A 348 -27.10 15.74 -21.41
N THR A 349 -27.54 14.66 -20.77
CA THR A 349 -26.77 13.43 -20.64
C THR A 349 -26.46 12.90 -22.04
N ALA A 350 -25.24 12.42 -22.26
CA ALA A 350 -24.95 11.59 -23.43
C ALA A 350 -25.60 10.21 -23.27
N GLN A 351 -26.94 10.15 -23.37
CA GLN A 351 -27.62 8.89 -23.63
C GLN A 351 -27.61 8.65 -25.14
N GLY A 352 -27.35 7.40 -25.51
CA GLY A 352 -27.30 6.95 -26.89
C GLY A 352 -28.52 7.45 -27.65
N ARG A 353 -28.26 8.30 -28.65
CA ARG A 353 -29.20 8.46 -29.76
C ARG A 353 -29.32 7.09 -30.40
N GLU A 354 -30.48 6.47 -30.27
CA GLU A 354 -30.98 5.59 -31.31
C GLU A 354 -30.99 6.38 -32.62
N PRO A 355 -30.32 5.93 -33.69
CA PRO A 355 -30.82 6.19 -35.02
C PRO A 355 -31.84 5.09 -35.34
N TYR A 356 -33.01 5.55 -35.79
CA TYR A 356 -34.05 4.79 -36.48
C TYR A 356 -33.53 3.65 -37.38
#